data_AF-V4JR47-F1
#
_entry.id   AF-V4JR47-F1
#
_cell.length_a   1.000
_cell.length_b   1.000
_cell.length_c   1.000
_cell.angle_alpha   90.00
_cell.angle_beta   90.00
_cell.angle_gamma   90.00
#
_symmetry.space_group_name_H-M   'P 1'
#
loop_
_entity.id
_entity.type
_entity.pdbx_description
1 polymer ?
#
loop_
_entity_poly.entity_id
_entity_poly.type
_entity_poly.pdbx_seq_one_letter_code
_entity_poly.pdbx_strand_id
1 'polypeptide(L)'
;MKRGKKNSDAGGPVVNSDTRTGSSELEALKPSLSSMKSMGLLLAVLMVASVMFSLSVVLRDPPSDDVLETEAASRVLPLRFHQDGELTEKKDQVGNNLVPGSDKESCLSRYEASLYRKESPFKQSSYLDSRLKRYQDLHTRCGPFTSSYNLTLDKLKSGDSSDGGVSGCSYVIWLNSDGDLGNRMLSLASAFLYALLTNRVLLVEPGAEMADLFCEPFPNTSWFLPSEFPLKSYFNEHSLFRDSGNPSFAYRHLVRDSSDQQKLFFCEESQVLLNNTLWLIMKAESFFVPSLFSVSSFEQELKKLFPEKETVFYFLGQHLFHPTNVVWGLITRYYRAYLATADQRVGIHIGVSDTGNDQFQQLVNEILACGIRHEFLPEVEQQRNLPSSQVLNRKSKAVFISSSSPGYFESIRNIYWENPTVTGEIISVHKPSQKEYQKTQRKMEGRRAWTEIYLLSCSDVLVVTSPWSSVVDVAHGLGGLKPWILNKVENGTGHDHYCMRARSMEPCSQTPWSHG
;
A
#
# COMPACT_ATOMS: atom_id res chain seq x y z
N MET A 1 -4.84 46.03 -48.02
CA MET A 1 -4.50 46.85 -49.21
C MET A 1 -3.35 47.81 -48.88
N LYS A 2 -2.71 48.45 -49.87
CA LYS A 2 -1.54 49.36 -49.72
C LYS A 2 -1.94 50.80 -49.33
N ARG A 3 -1.11 51.53 -48.54
CA ARG A 3 -0.47 52.86 -48.88
C ARG A 3 0.10 53.63 -47.65
N GLY A 4 1.00 54.60 -47.93
CA GLY A 4 1.72 55.50 -46.97
C GLY A 4 3.20 55.11 -46.83
N LYS A 5 4.28 55.86 -47.20
CA LYS A 5 4.57 57.29 -47.50
C LYS A 5 4.45 58.26 -46.30
N LYS A 6 5.40 59.20 -46.03
CA LYS A 6 6.73 59.50 -46.63
C LYS A 6 7.51 60.56 -45.78
N ASN A 7 8.79 60.31 -45.43
CA ASN A 7 9.87 61.27 -45.01
C ASN A 7 9.58 62.20 -43.78
N SER A 8 10.51 62.95 -43.17
CA SER A 8 11.85 63.42 -43.56
C SER A 8 12.85 63.60 -42.38
N ASP A 9 14.14 63.63 -42.71
CA ASP A 9 15.30 64.44 -42.24
C ASP A 9 15.12 65.41 -41.03
N ALA A 10 16.13 65.78 -40.22
CA ALA A 10 17.56 66.01 -40.54
C ALA A 10 18.48 66.09 -39.29
N GLY A 11 19.81 66.15 -39.49
CA GLY A 11 20.80 66.59 -38.49
C GLY A 11 22.01 65.65 -38.33
N GLY A 12 23.22 66.13 -38.69
CA GLY A 12 24.51 65.44 -38.46
C GLY A 12 25.34 66.11 -37.34
N PRO A 13 26.69 66.07 -37.37
CA PRO A 13 27.58 65.51 -38.42
C PRO A 13 28.78 64.66 -37.82
N VAL A 14 29.53 63.83 -38.57
CA VAL A 14 30.90 64.08 -39.17
C VAL A 14 32.00 64.32 -38.11
N VAL A 15 33.21 63.74 -38.06
CA VAL A 15 34.09 62.83 -38.89
C VAL A 15 35.34 62.52 -37.99
N ASN A 16 36.27 61.55 -38.09
CA ASN A 16 36.68 60.40 -38.94
C ASN A 16 37.74 59.58 -38.11
N SER A 17 38.48 58.54 -38.54
CA SER A 17 38.38 57.45 -39.55
C SER A 17 39.52 56.44 -39.30
N ASP A 18 39.33 55.17 -39.69
CA ASP A 18 40.32 54.21 -40.25
C ASP A 18 41.83 54.39 -39.96
N THR A 19 42.56 53.33 -39.56
CA THR A 19 43.03 52.38 -40.59
C THR A 19 43.36 50.95 -40.11
N ARG A 20 43.70 50.10 -41.09
CA ARG A 20 43.87 48.64 -41.05
C ARG A 20 45.36 48.23 -40.95
N THR A 21 45.59 46.91 -40.91
CA THR A 21 46.88 46.17 -40.93
C THR A 21 47.68 46.25 -39.61
N GLY A 22 48.60 45.31 -39.31
CA GLY A 22 48.97 44.06 -40.00
C GLY A 22 50.02 43.30 -39.17
N SER A 23 50.09 41.97 -39.30
CA SER A 23 50.98 41.15 -38.46
C SER A 23 52.34 40.87 -39.11
N SER A 24 53.42 41.20 -38.41
CA SER A 24 54.70 40.47 -38.51
C SER A 24 55.58 40.67 -37.26
N GLU A 25 56.19 39.56 -36.84
CA GLU A 25 57.46 39.35 -36.13
C GLU A 25 57.95 40.40 -35.09
N LEU A 26 58.03 40.09 -33.79
CA LEU A 26 58.85 39.08 -33.09
C LEU A 26 60.33 39.51 -32.89
N GLU A 27 60.57 40.31 -31.85
CA GLU A 27 61.83 40.23 -31.08
C GLU A 27 61.59 39.49 -29.75
N ALA A 28 62.54 38.64 -29.36
CA ALA A 28 62.31 37.62 -28.34
C ALA A 28 62.98 37.92 -26.99
N LEU A 29 62.20 38.37 -25.99
CA LEU A 29 62.61 38.29 -24.59
C LEU A 29 62.42 36.85 -24.08
N LYS A 30 63.54 36.13 -23.88
CA LYS A 30 63.55 34.81 -23.25
C LYS A 30 63.11 34.90 -21.78
N PRO A 31 62.05 34.19 -21.35
CA PRO A 31 61.78 33.98 -19.92
C PRO A 31 62.93 33.15 -19.31
N SER A 32 63.38 33.53 -18.12
CA SER A 32 64.50 32.85 -17.46
C SER A 32 64.13 31.46 -16.93
N LEU A 33 65.14 30.59 -16.79
CA LEU A 33 65.02 29.18 -16.34
C LEU A 33 64.44 28.99 -14.91
N SER A 34 64.08 30.09 -14.24
CA SER A 34 63.40 30.11 -12.95
C SER A 34 61.90 29.81 -13.06
N SER A 35 61.22 30.41 -14.06
CA SER A 35 59.75 30.44 -14.14
C SER A 35 59.10 29.06 -14.27
N MET A 36 59.72 28.14 -15.01
CA MET A 36 59.19 26.77 -15.15
C MET A 36 59.29 25.96 -13.85
N LYS A 37 60.25 26.26 -12.96
CA LYS A 37 60.40 25.58 -11.68
C LYS A 37 59.39 26.09 -10.64
N SER A 38 59.11 27.40 -10.61
CA SER A 38 58.04 27.94 -9.75
C SER A 38 56.65 27.48 -10.20
N MET A 39 56.38 27.39 -11.51
CA MET A 39 55.14 26.83 -12.04
C MET A 39 54.92 25.37 -11.60
N GLY A 40 55.96 24.54 -11.71
CA GLY A 40 55.92 23.14 -11.26
C GLY A 40 55.72 23.00 -9.75
N LEU A 41 56.36 23.85 -8.94
CA LEU A 41 56.17 23.90 -7.50
C LEU A 41 54.74 24.30 -7.13
N LEU A 42 54.17 25.30 -7.80
CA LEU A 42 52.79 25.77 -7.56
C LEU A 42 51.77 24.65 -7.84
N LEU A 43 51.93 23.93 -8.96
CA LEU A 43 51.09 22.79 -9.31
C LEU A 43 51.22 21.64 -8.30
N ALA A 44 52.43 21.34 -7.82
CA ALA A 44 52.64 20.34 -6.77
C ALA A 44 51.94 20.73 -5.45
N VAL A 45 52.03 22.00 -5.04
CA VAL A 45 51.34 22.52 -3.84
C VAL A 45 49.81 22.44 -3.99
N LEU A 46 49.26 22.78 -5.15
CA LEU A 46 47.82 22.68 -5.41
C LEU A 46 47.31 21.23 -5.40
N MET A 47 48.10 20.28 -5.93
CA MET A 47 47.80 18.84 -5.88
C MET A 47 47.86 18.28 -4.45
N VAL A 48 48.84 18.70 -3.64
CA VAL A 48 48.89 18.32 -2.22
C VAL A 48 47.73 18.95 -1.45
N ALA A 49 47.36 20.20 -1.74
CA ALA A 49 46.24 20.88 -1.10
C ALA A 49 44.89 20.21 -1.39
N SER A 50 44.64 19.76 -2.63
CA SER A 50 43.40 19.06 -2.96
C SER A 50 43.32 17.67 -2.32
N VAL A 51 44.45 16.94 -2.23
CA VAL A 51 44.55 15.67 -1.50
C VAL A 51 44.32 15.87 0.00
N MET A 52 44.94 16.89 0.62
CA MET A 52 44.75 17.20 2.05
C MET A 52 43.33 17.67 2.36
N PHE A 53 42.68 18.43 1.46
CA PHE A 53 41.27 18.81 1.59
C PHE A 53 40.36 17.59 1.47
N SER A 54 40.67 16.66 0.56
CA SER A 54 39.90 15.42 0.41
C SER A 54 40.03 14.53 1.66
N LEU A 55 41.24 14.43 2.21
CA LEU A 55 41.50 13.74 3.48
C LEU A 55 40.81 14.40 4.69
N SER A 56 40.74 15.74 4.77
CA SER A 56 40.06 16.42 5.89
C SER A 56 38.53 16.42 5.77
N VAL A 57 37.98 16.11 4.60
CA VAL A 57 36.55 15.79 4.42
C VAL A 57 36.26 14.31 4.75
N VAL A 58 37.17 13.38 4.41
CA VAL A 58 36.98 11.94 4.64
C VAL A 58 37.30 11.49 6.07
N LEU A 59 38.28 12.10 6.75
CA LEU A 59 38.64 11.80 8.14
C LEU A 59 37.78 12.56 9.16
N ARG A 60 36.55 12.92 8.79
CA ARG A 60 35.63 13.74 9.60
C ARG A 60 34.47 12.90 10.14
N ASP A 61 34.82 11.87 10.89
CA ASP A 61 33.91 11.13 11.78
C ASP A 61 33.46 12.02 12.97
N PRO A 62 32.54 11.53 13.81
CA PRO A 62 31.09 11.76 13.75
C PRO A 62 30.67 13.04 14.50
N PRO A 63 29.38 13.43 14.50
CA PRO A 63 28.89 14.43 15.46
C PRO A 63 29.13 13.97 16.90
N SER A 64 29.62 14.88 17.74
CA SER A 64 29.84 14.66 19.17
C SER A 64 28.55 14.91 19.97
N ASP A 65 28.06 13.90 20.66
CA ASP A 65 27.08 14.08 21.74
C ASP A 65 27.80 14.66 22.98
N ASP A 66 27.54 15.93 23.30
CA ASP A 66 28.00 16.56 24.56
C ASP A 66 27.15 16.03 25.75
N VAL A 67 27.47 14.82 26.20
CA VAL A 67 26.94 14.25 27.45
C VAL A 67 27.81 14.72 28.61
N LEU A 68 27.31 15.69 29.38
CA LEU A 68 27.91 16.08 30.66
C LEU A 68 27.67 14.98 31.70
N GLU A 69 28.58 14.00 31.78
CA GLU A 69 28.54 12.99 32.84
C GLU A 69 28.63 13.67 34.23
N THR A 70 27.61 13.43 35.05
CA THR A 70 27.68 13.67 36.50
C THR A 70 27.66 12.32 37.19
N GLU A 71 28.67 12.03 38.01
CA GLU A 71 28.88 10.71 38.62
C GLU A 71 27.73 10.31 39.56
N ALA A 72 26.85 9.41 39.10
CA ALA A 72 25.77 8.82 39.91
C ALA A 72 25.52 7.33 39.63
N ALA A 73 26.43 6.66 38.92
CA ALA A 73 26.29 5.26 38.49
C ALA A 73 26.57 4.25 39.63
N SER A 74 25.64 4.08 40.58
CA SER A 74 25.77 3.07 41.66
C SER A 74 24.46 2.54 42.27
N ARG A 75 23.40 2.36 41.46
CA ARG A 75 22.25 1.47 41.82
C ARG A 75 21.74 0.66 40.63
N VAL A 76 22.46 -0.40 40.28
CA VAL A 76 21.91 -1.48 39.44
C VAL A 76 20.86 -2.25 40.25
N LEU A 77 19.58 -2.08 39.91
CA LEU A 77 18.50 -2.93 40.41
C LEU A 77 18.26 -4.08 39.40
N PRO A 78 18.51 -5.35 39.78
CA PRO A 78 18.32 -6.47 38.86
C PRO A 78 16.83 -6.77 38.70
N LEU A 79 16.32 -6.69 37.46
CA LEU A 79 15.02 -7.25 37.07
C LEU A 79 15.08 -8.78 37.14
N ARG A 80 14.78 -9.33 38.32
CA ARG A 80 14.56 -10.77 38.48
C ARG A 80 13.34 -11.19 37.68
N PHE A 81 13.53 -12.15 36.77
CA PHE A 81 12.44 -13.08 36.45
C PHE A 81 12.08 -13.82 37.75
N HIS A 82 10.91 -13.54 38.30
CA HIS A 82 10.31 -14.38 39.33
C HIS A 82 9.39 -15.39 38.64
N GLN A 83 9.78 -16.65 38.73
CA GLN A 83 8.96 -17.79 38.40
C GLN A 83 8.09 -18.15 39.62
N ASP A 84 6.97 -18.82 39.35
CA ASP A 84 5.96 -19.34 40.28
C ASP A 84 5.12 -18.30 41.07
N GLY A 85 3.80 -18.46 40.95
CA GLY A 85 2.78 -17.52 41.40
C GLY A 85 1.41 -17.89 40.84
N GLU A 86 0.89 -19.05 41.25
CA GLU A 86 -0.35 -19.65 40.73
C GLU A 86 -1.59 -18.78 41.02
N LEU A 87 -2.22 -18.26 39.96
CA LEU A 87 -3.44 -17.42 40.09
C LEU A 87 -4.35 -17.54 38.85
N THR A 88 -5.16 -18.60 38.85
CA THR A 88 -6.43 -18.77 38.11
C THR A 88 -6.50 -18.29 36.66
N GLU A 89 -6.51 -19.23 35.70
CA GLU A 89 -6.92 -18.92 34.33
C GLU A 89 -8.35 -18.36 34.28
N LYS A 90 -8.49 -17.12 33.78
CA LYS A 90 -9.67 -16.70 33.02
C LYS A 90 -9.29 -16.49 31.56
N LYS A 91 -9.58 -17.50 30.74
CA LYS A 91 -9.46 -17.43 29.29
C LYS A 91 -10.63 -16.65 28.69
N ASP A 92 -10.57 -15.32 28.73
CA ASP A 92 -11.45 -14.49 27.89
C ASP A 92 -10.96 -14.54 26.43
N GLN A 93 -11.43 -15.57 25.70
CA GLN A 93 -11.03 -15.85 24.33
C GLN A 93 -11.67 -14.88 23.33
N VAL A 94 -11.03 -13.72 23.13
CA VAL A 94 -11.33 -12.85 21.99
C VAL A 94 -10.76 -13.45 20.71
N GLY A 95 -11.65 -14.01 19.87
CA GLY A 95 -11.55 -14.02 18.39
C GLY A 95 -10.33 -14.64 17.69
N ASN A 96 -9.38 -15.25 18.39
CA ASN A 96 -8.10 -15.71 17.81
C ASN A 96 -8.29 -16.88 16.80
N ASN A 97 -8.53 -16.54 15.53
CA ASN A 97 -8.45 -17.46 14.38
C ASN A 97 -7.00 -17.81 13.99
N LEU A 98 -6.17 -18.03 15.01
CA LEU A 98 -4.76 -18.38 14.90
C LEU A 98 -4.64 -19.90 14.72
N VAL A 99 -4.29 -20.31 13.52
CA VAL A 99 -4.10 -21.73 13.17
C VAL A 99 -2.99 -22.35 14.04
N PRO A 100 -3.29 -23.41 14.83
CA PRO A 100 -2.25 -24.16 15.53
C PRO A 100 -1.47 -25.01 14.53
N GLY A 101 -0.15 -24.84 14.46
CA GLY A 101 0.74 -25.71 13.68
C GLY A 101 1.73 -25.01 12.75
N SER A 102 1.52 -23.74 12.38
CA SER A 102 2.56 -22.96 11.72
C SER A 102 3.69 -22.66 12.71
N ASP A 103 4.94 -22.71 12.24
CA ASP A 103 6.08 -22.16 12.99
C ASP A 103 5.86 -20.65 13.22
N LYS A 104 6.00 -20.22 14.48
CA LYS A 104 5.82 -18.82 14.87
C LYS A 104 6.91 -17.92 14.30
N GLU A 105 8.13 -18.43 14.14
CA GLU A 105 9.26 -17.64 13.64
C GLU A 105 9.12 -17.37 12.13
N SER A 106 8.55 -18.31 11.36
CA SER A 106 8.30 -18.15 9.92
C SER A 106 7.43 -16.95 9.52
N CYS A 107 6.47 -16.54 10.37
CA CYS A 107 5.54 -15.44 10.09
C CYS A 107 5.03 -14.77 11.38
N LEU A 108 5.83 -13.86 11.93
CA LEU A 108 5.53 -13.15 13.19
C LEU A 108 4.21 -12.36 13.10
N SER A 109 3.94 -11.74 11.95
CA SER A 109 2.74 -10.93 11.72
C SER A 109 1.43 -11.69 11.93
N ARG A 110 1.41 -13.01 11.73
CA ARG A 110 0.25 -13.87 12.01
C ARG A 110 -0.17 -13.82 13.48
N TYR A 111 0.80 -13.76 14.38
CA TYR A 111 0.58 -13.85 15.83
C TYR A 111 0.65 -12.48 16.53
N GLU A 112 1.41 -11.53 15.97
CA GLU A 112 1.59 -10.20 16.55
C GLU A 112 0.60 -9.13 16.04
N ALA A 113 -0.14 -9.37 14.94
CA ALA A 113 -1.01 -8.36 14.32
C ALA A 113 -2.02 -7.69 15.28
N SER A 114 -2.55 -8.45 16.24
CA SER A 114 -3.49 -7.98 17.26
C SER A 114 -2.89 -7.01 18.28
N LEU A 115 -1.55 -6.94 18.40
CA LEU A 115 -0.86 -5.98 19.27
C LEU A 115 -0.78 -4.56 18.68
N TYR A 116 -1.13 -4.39 17.40
CA TYR A 116 -1.02 -3.13 16.64
C TYR A 116 -2.37 -2.61 16.15
N ARG A 117 -3.41 -3.44 16.18
CA ARG A 117 -4.78 -3.07 15.83
C ARG A 117 -5.60 -2.85 17.10
N LYS A 118 -6.66 -2.06 17.01
CA LYS A 118 -7.69 -2.04 18.04
C LYS A 118 -8.47 -3.35 18.05
N GLU A 119 -9.04 -3.67 19.21
CA GLU A 119 -9.99 -4.77 19.35
C GLU A 119 -11.19 -4.57 18.40
N SER A 120 -11.60 -5.63 17.72
CA SER A 120 -12.67 -5.55 16.73
C SER A 120 -14.04 -5.47 17.40
N PRO A 121 -14.92 -4.53 17.01
CA PRO A 121 -16.33 -4.61 17.36
C PRO A 121 -17.06 -5.72 16.56
N PHE A 122 -16.46 -6.20 15.45
CA PHE A 122 -17.05 -7.19 14.56
C PHE A 122 -16.68 -8.61 15.00
N LYS A 123 -17.68 -9.39 15.38
CA LYS A 123 -17.50 -10.79 15.79
C LYS A 123 -17.65 -11.73 14.59
N GLN A 124 -16.61 -12.52 14.31
CA GLN A 124 -16.67 -13.53 13.24
C GLN A 124 -17.76 -14.57 13.54
N SER A 125 -18.46 -15.03 12.50
CA SER A 125 -19.47 -16.09 12.63
C SER A 125 -18.80 -17.45 12.84
N SER A 126 -19.35 -18.27 13.75
CA SER A 126 -18.91 -19.66 13.94
C SER A 126 -19.10 -20.52 12.69
N TYR A 127 -19.97 -20.08 11.77
CA TYR A 127 -20.12 -20.68 10.45
C TYR A 127 -18.91 -20.40 9.55
N LEU A 128 -18.41 -19.15 9.53
CA LEU A 128 -17.18 -18.80 8.80
C LEU A 128 -15.95 -19.50 9.39
N ASP A 129 -15.81 -19.57 10.73
CA ASP A 129 -14.75 -20.36 11.38
C ASP A 129 -14.77 -21.82 10.92
N SER A 130 -15.97 -22.41 10.82
CA SER A 130 -16.17 -23.79 10.37
C SER A 130 -15.92 -23.98 8.87
N ARG A 131 -16.27 -22.98 8.05
CA ARG A 131 -16.00 -22.98 6.60
C ARG A 131 -14.51 -22.86 6.32
N LEU A 132 -13.79 -21.98 7.01
CA LEU A 132 -12.34 -21.78 6.86
C LEU A 132 -11.55 -23.01 7.29
N LYS A 133 -11.91 -23.67 8.40
CA LYS A 133 -11.32 -24.96 8.80
C LYS A 133 -11.54 -26.04 7.74
N ARG A 134 -12.77 -26.21 7.24
CA ARG A 134 -13.08 -27.14 6.14
C ARG A 134 -12.34 -26.81 4.84
N TYR A 135 -12.10 -25.52 4.57
CA TYR A 135 -11.26 -25.11 3.44
C TYR A 135 -9.80 -25.53 3.65
N GLN A 136 -9.25 -25.39 4.87
CA GLN A 136 -7.90 -25.87 5.17
C GLN A 136 -7.81 -27.39 5.02
N ASP A 137 -8.80 -28.16 5.48
CA ASP A 137 -8.89 -29.62 5.24
C ASP A 137 -8.98 -30.00 3.75
N LEU A 138 -9.61 -29.15 2.92
CA LEU A 138 -9.66 -29.30 1.47
C LEU A 138 -8.30 -28.99 0.85
N HIS A 139 -7.66 -27.90 1.26
CA HIS A 139 -6.36 -27.44 0.78
C HIS A 139 -5.24 -28.43 1.14
N THR A 140 -5.28 -29.04 2.32
CA THR A 140 -4.34 -30.12 2.71
C THR A 140 -4.48 -31.38 1.86
N ARG A 141 -5.68 -31.68 1.34
CA ARG A 141 -5.97 -32.89 0.55
C ARG A 141 -5.80 -32.71 -0.96
N CYS A 142 -6.05 -31.50 -1.45
CA CYS A 142 -6.13 -31.15 -2.87
C CYS A 142 -5.07 -30.10 -3.27
N GLY A 143 -4.23 -29.62 -2.36
CA GLY A 143 -3.22 -28.60 -2.64
C GLY A 143 -2.09 -29.09 -3.57
N PRO A 144 -1.19 -28.19 -4.00
CA PRO A 144 -0.10 -28.51 -4.92
C PRO A 144 0.70 -29.75 -4.52
N PHE A 145 1.11 -30.53 -5.52
CA PHE A 145 1.91 -31.76 -5.39
C PHE A 145 1.26 -32.93 -4.64
N THR A 146 0.05 -32.78 -4.08
CA THR A 146 -0.73 -33.91 -3.52
C THR A 146 -1.11 -34.92 -4.59
N SER A 147 -1.40 -36.18 -4.20
CA SER A 147 -1.85 -37.22 -5.11
C SER A 147 -3.12 -36.82 -5.88
N SER A 148 -4.07 -36.15 -5.21
CA SER A 148 -5.31 -35.68 -5.82
C SER A 148 -5.10 -34.49 -6.75
N TYR A 149 -4.16 -33.60 -6.46
CA TYR A 149 -3.72 -32.55 -7.38
C TYR A 149 -3.10 -33.15 -8.65
N ASN A 150 -2.13 -34.06 -8.50
CA ASN A 150 -1.47 -34.71 -9.63
C ASN A 150 -2.47 -35.46 -10.53
N LEU A 151 -3.43 -36.20 -9.95
CA LEU A 151 -4.47 -36.91 -10.72
C LEU A 151 -5.39 -35.94 -11.48
N THR A 152 -5.75 -34.79 -10.90
CA THR A 152 -6.56 -33.78 -11.59
C THR A 152 -5.76 -33.02 -12.66
N LEU A 153 -4.44 -32.91 -12.48
CA LEU A 153 -3.51 -32.33 -13.44
C LEU A 153 -3.27 -33.27 -14.63
N ASP A 154 -3.25 -34.58 -14.41
CA ASP A 154 -3.09 -35.57 -15.49
C ASP A 154 -4.36 -35.70 -16.34
N LYS A 155 -5.56 -35.56 -15.75
CA LYS A 155 -6.80 -35.36 -16.53
C LYS A 155 -6.73 -34.10 -17.42
N LEU A 156 -6.18 -32.99 -16.91
CA LEU A 156 -6.02 -31.77 -17.70
C LEU A 156 -5.05 -31.96 -18.89
N LYS A 157 -4.00 -32.79 -18.74
CA LYS A 157 -3.06 -33.13 -19.83
C LYS A 157 -3.67 -34.08 -20.85
N SER A 158 -4.50 -35.05 -20.45
CA SER A 158 -5.10 -36.02 -21.36
C SER A 158 -6.29 -35.46 -22.15
N GLY A 159 -6.93 -34.39 -21.64
CA GLY A 159 -8.18 -33.87 -22.19
C GLY A 159 -9.39 -34.79 -21.94
N ASP A 160 -9.21 -35.85 -21.15
CA ASP A 160 -10.24 -36.84 -20.89
C ASP A 160 -11.36 -36.26 -20.02
N SER A 161 -12.50 -36.06 -20.67
CA SER A 161 -13.73 -35.51 -20.11
C SER A 161 -14.65 -36.60 -19.52
N SER A 162 -14.20 -37.86 -19.48
CA SER A 162 -15.00 -38.98 -18.96
C SER A 162 -15.21 -38.92 -17.43
N ASP A 163 -16.25 -39.63 -17.01
CA ASP A 163 -17.11 -39.27 -15.87
C ASP A 163 -16.46 -39.36 -14.47
N GLY A 164 -17.15 -38.80 -13.47
CA GLY A 164 -17.13 -39.31 -12.09
C GLY A 164 -15.87 -39.11 -11.27
N GLY A 165 -15.65 -37.91 -10.74
CA GLY A 165 -15.22 -37.71 -9.33
C GLY A 165 -13.86 -38.24 -8.85
N VAL A 166 -12.98 -38.77 -9.70
CA VAL A 166 -11.78 -39.57 -9.33
C VAL A 166 -10.85 -38.93 -8.29
N SER A 167 -10.74 -37.59 -8.22
CA SER A 167 -9.95 -36.88 -7.19
C SER A 167 -10.78 -36.19 -6.11
N GLY A 168 -12.06 -35.90 -6.37
CA GLY A 168 -12.90 -35.04 -5.54
C GLY A 168 -12.43 -33.57 -5.42
N CYS A 169 -11.50 -33.13 -6.28
CA CYS A 169 -10.86 -31.81 -6.17
C CYS A 169 -11.13 -30.94 -7.42
N SER A 170 -11.63 -29.72 -7.20
CA SER A 170 -11.82 -28.68 -8.23
C SER A 170 -11.10 -27.39 -7.82
N TYR A 171 -10.71 -26.57 -8.79
CA TYR A 171 -9.73 -25.49 -8.60
C TYR A 171 -10.23 -24.15 -9.13
N VAL A 172 -9.71 -23.08 -8.53
CA VAL A 172 -9.71 -21.69 -9.01
C VAL A 172 -8.26 -21.23 -9.04
N ILE A 173 -7.73 -20.93 -10.23
CA ILE A 173 -6.42 -20.31 -10.40
C ILE A 173 -6.64 -18.80 -10.57
N TRP A 174 -6.19 -18.01 -9.60
CA TRP A 174 -6.10 -16.56 -9.71
C TRP A 174 -4.78 -16.18 -10.41
N LEU A 175 -4.88 -15.49 -11.54
CA LEU A 175 -3.74 -14.96 -12.28
C LEU A 175 -3.35 -13.58 -11.77
N ASN A 176 -2.05 -13.30 -11.76
CA ASN A 176 -1.50 -12.05 -11.27
C ASN A 176 -1.71 -10.96 -12.33
N SER A 177 -2.37 -9.86 -11.98
CA SER A 177 -2.57 -8.71 -12.85
C SER A 177 -1.49 -7.65 -12.61
N ASP A 178 -1.09 -6.93 -13.66
CA ASP A 178 -0.08 -5.85 -13.62
C ASP A 178 -0.55 -4.58 -12.87
N GLY A 179 -1.62 -4.69 -12.08
CA GLY A 179 -2.15 -3.63 -11.24
C GLY A 179 -1.35 -3.39 -9.95
N ASP A 180 -1.67 -2.31 -9.26
CA ASP A 180 -1.13 -2.02 -7.94
C ASP A 180 -1.45 -3.13 -6.91
N LEU A 181 -0.76 -3.08 -5.77
CA LEU A 181 -0.92 -4.07 -4.72
C LEU A 181 -2.34 -4.13 -4.15
N GLY A 182 -3.04 -2.98 -4.08
CA GLY A 182 -4.40 -2.91 -3.55
C GLY A 182 -5.36 -3.71 -4.43
N ASN A 183 -5.34 -3.46 -5.74
CA ASN A 183 -6.20 -4.17 -6.70
C ASN A 183 -5.89 -5.68 -6.74
N ARG A 184 -4.61 -6.06 -6.67
CA ARG A 184 -4.20 -7.48 -6.54
C ARG A 184 -4.79 -8.14 -5.28
N MET A 185 -4.72 -7.48 -4.12
CA MET A 185 -5.29 -8.00 -2.87
C MET A 185 -6.84 -8.07 -2.89
N LEU A 186 -7.50 -7.04 -3.41
CA LEU A 186 -8.96 -6.97 -3.50
C LEU A 186 -9.52 -8.07 -4.41
N SER A 187 -8.93 -8.29 -5.57
CA SER A 187 -9.39 -9.32 -6.51
C SER A 187 -9.04 -10.74 -6.03
N LEU A 188 -7.91 -10.91 -5.33
CA LEU A 188 -7.52 -12.18 -4.70
C LEU A 188 -8.44 -12.56 -3.53
N ALA A 189 -8.84 -11.62 -2.66
CA ALA A 189 -9.85 -11.87 -1.63
C ALA A 189 -11.22 -12.20 -2.23
N SER A 190 -11.58 -11.54 -3.35
CA SER A 190 -12.80 -11.85 -4.09
C SER A 190 -12.77 -13.27 -4.70
N ALA A 191 -11.63 -13.69 -5.24
CA ALA A 191 -11.41 -15.05 -5.76
C ALA A 191 -11.42 -16.11 -4.64
N PHE A 192 -10.88 -15.80 -3.46
CA PHE A 192 -10.97 -16.67 -2.29
C PHE A 192 -12.41 -16.86 -1.81
N LEU A 193 -13.22 -15.80 -1.77
CA LEU A 193 -14.65 -15.94 -1.46
C LEU A 193 -15.36 -16.83 -2.49
N TYR A 194 -15.08 -16.63 -3.78
CA TYR A 194 -15.65 -17.48 -4.84
C TYR A 194 -15.23 -18.96 -4.68
N ALA A 195 -13.97 -19.23 -4.32
CA ALA A 195 -13.49 -20.58 -4.03
C ALA A 195 -14.15 -21.18 -2.77
N LEU A 196 -14.40 -20.38 -1.73
CA LEU A 196 -15.17 -20.80 -0.54
C LEU A 196 -16.62 -21.17 -0.90
N LEU A 197 -17.30 -20.37 -1.73
CA LEU A 197 -18.69 -20.60 -2.17
C LEU A 197 -18.81 -21.84 -3.07
N THR A 198 -17.91 -22.00 -4.04
CA THR A 198 -17.92 -23.10 -5.02
C THR A 198 -17.18 -24.36 -4.55
N ASN A 199 -16.67 -24.38 -3.31
CA ASN A 199 -15.95 -25.50 -2.71
C ASN A 199 -14.70 -25.94 -3.51
N ARG A 200 -13.91 -24.97 -3.95
CA ARG A 200 -12.71 -25.15 -4.77
C ARG A 200 -11.44 -24.82 -3.99
N VAL A 201 -10.31 -25.36 -4.42
CA VAL A 201 -8.97 -24.92 -4.00
C VAL A 201 -8.61 -23.64 -4.76
N LEU A 202 -8.25 -22.57 -4.04
CA LEU A 202 -7.62 -21.40 -4.63
C LEU A 202 -6.12 -21.66 -4.83
N LEU A 203 -5.63 -21.47 -6.04
CA LEU A 203 -4.20 -21.40 -6.38
C LEU A 203 -3.86 -20.00 -6.89
N VAL A 204 -2.74 -19.46 -6.45
CA VAL A 204 -2.32 -18.07 -6.69
C VAL A 204 -1.09 -18.06 -7.59
N GLU A 205 -1.15 -17.33 -8.71
CA GLU A 205 0.05 -17.07 -9.48
C GLU A 205 1.01 -16.15 -8.68
N PRO A 206 2.24 -16.59 -8.34
CA PRO A 206 3.12 -15.84 -7.44
C PRO A 206 3.65 -14.52 -8.02
N GLY A 207 3.63 -14.37 -9.36
CA GLY A 207 4.28 -13.25 -10.04
C GLY A 207 5.76 -13.12 -9.66
N ALA A 208 6.24 -11.88 -9.55
CA ALA A 208 7.60 -11.56 -9.09
C ALA A 208 7.69 -11.19 -7.60
N GLU A 209 6.56 -11.11 -6.89
CA GLU A 209 6.46 -10.39 -5.61
C GLU A 209 5.62 -11.07 -4.52
N MET A 210 4.63 -11.92 -4.83
CA MET A 210 3.64 -12.32 -3.81
C MET A 210 4.28 -13.04 -2.61
N ALA A 211 5.26 -13.91 -2.86
CA ALA A 211 6.03 -14.60 -1.82
C ALA A 211 7.03 -13.70 -1.07
N ASP A 212 7.36 -12.52 -1.59
CA ASP A 212 8.15 -11.50 -0.87
C ASP A 212 7.27 -10.65 0.07
N LEU A 213 5.96 -10.57 -0.18
CA LEU A 213 5.01 -9.69 0.50
C LEU A 213 4.13 -10.41 1.52
N PHE A 214 3.68 -11.63 1.21
CA PHE A 214 2.73 -12.39 2.01
C PHE A 214 3.30 -13.73 2.50
N CYS A 215 2.98 -14.09 3.73
CA CYS A 215 3.17 -15.46 4.24
C CYS A 215 2.13 -16.42 3.61
N GLU A 216 2.44 -17.72 3.58
CA GLU A 216 1.46 -18.76 3.26
C GLU A 216 0.25 -18.68 4.23
N PRO A 217 -1.00 -18.52 3.75
CA PRO A 217 -2.17 -18.34 4.61
C PRO A 217 -2.69 -19.65 5.21
N PHE A 218 -2.42 -20.79 4.58
CA PHE A 218 -2.93 -22.11 4.96
C PHE A 218 -1.81 -22.95 5.59
N PRO A 219 -2.10 -23.77 6.62
CA PRO A 219 -1.07 -24.56 7.29
C PRO A 219 -0.51 -25.66 6.37
N ASN A 220 0.79 -25.94 6.53
CA ASN A 220 1.49 -27.10 5.96
C ASN A 220 1.30 -27.32 4.44
N THR A 221 0.95 -26.27 3.71
CA THR A 221 0.65 -26.27 2.27
C THR A 221 1.08 -24.94 1.67
N SER A 222 1.24 -24.89 0.33
CA SER A 222 1.43 -23.64 -0.39
C SER A 222 0.19 -23.31 -1.22
N TRP A 223 -0.28 -22.07 -1.15
CA TRP A 223 -1.33 -21.56 -2.06
C TRP A 223 -0.80 -21.21 -3.46
N PHE A 224 0.53 -21.24 -3.69
CA PHE A 224 1.10 -20.80 -4.96
C PHE A 224 0.97 -21.87 -6.06
N LEU A 225 0.65 -21.42 -7.28
CA LEU A 225 0.60 -22.26 -8.47
C LEU A 225 2.03 -22.70 -8.87
N PRO A 226 2.30 -24.02 -9.00
CA PRO A 226 3.62 -24.54 -9.40
C PRO A 226 4.18 -23.93 -10.70
N SER A 227 5.50 -23.99 -10.85
CA SER A 227 6.19 -23.58 -12.09
C SER A 227 5.86 -24.48 -13.28
N GLU A 228 5.53 -25.74 -13.00
CA GLU A 228 5.35 -26.85 -13.94
C GLU A 228 3.90 -26.97 -14.43
N PHE A 229 3.03 -25.99 -14.12
CA PHE A 229 1.62 -26.04 -14.49
C PHE A 229 1.44 -25.91 -16.03
N PRO A 230 0.83 -26.89 -16.72
CA PRO A 230 0.90 -27.00 -18.20
C PRO A 230 0.38 -25.79 -18.99
N LEU A 231 -0.59 -25.04 -18.45
CA LEU A 231 -1.19 -23.89 -19.17
C LEU A 231 -0.51 -22.55 -18.86
N LYS A 232 0.55 -22.54 -18.04
CA LYS A 232 1.19 -21.31 -17.54
C LYS A 232 1.82 -20.45 -18.64
N SER A 233 2.28 -21.06 -19.73
CA SER A 233 2.76 -20.34 -20.92
C SER A 233 1.67 -19.48 -21.58
N TYR A 234 0.41 -19.96 -21.54
CA TYR A 234 -0.70 -19.34 -22.27
C TYR A 234 -1.36 -18.20 -21.51
N PHE A 235 -1.03 -17.96 -20.23
CA PHE A 235 -1.64 -16.91 -19.40
C PHE A 235 -1.52 -15.48 -19.98
N ASN A 236 -0.55 -15.25 -20.87
CA ASN A 236 -0.36 -13.98 -21.58
C ASN A 236 -1.06 -13.94 -22.97
N GLU A 237 -1.59 -15.05 -23.46
CA GLU A 237 -2.19 -15.18 -24.80
C GLU A 237 -3.71 -14.99 -24.76
N HIS A 238 -4.16 -13.73 -24.83
CA HIS A 238 -5.58 -13.34 -24.89
C HIS A 238 -6.40 -14.09 -25.96
N SER A 239 -5.76 -14.62 -27.01
CA SER A 239 -6.36 -15.38 -28.11
C SER A 239 -6.75 -16.82 -27.76
N LEU A 240 -6.03 -17.49 -26.86
CA LEU A 240 -6.20 -18.95 -26.65
C LEU A 240 -7.34 -19.32 -25.70
N PHE A 241 -7.84 -18.37 -24.92
CA PHE A 241 -8.84 -18.60 -23.87
C PHE A 241 -10.28 -18.26 -24.26
N ARG A 242 -10.55 -18.03 -25.55
CA ARG A 242 -11.89 -17.71 -26.05
C ARG A 242 -12.75 -18.97 -26.21
N ASP A 243 -13.30 -19.42 -25.09
CA ASP A 243 -14.18 -20.61 -24.92
C ASP A 243 -13.76 -21.81 -25.80
N SER A 244 -12.71 -22.51 -25.35
CA SER A 244 -12.09 -23.68 -26.02
C SER A 244 -13.00 -24.92 -26.15
N GLY A 245 -14.27 -24.86 -25.74
CA GLY A 245 -15.21 -25.98 -25.69
C GLY A 245 -14.83 -27.13 -24.75
N ASN A 246 -13.70 -27.03 -24.04
CA ASN A 246 -13.14 -28.10 -23.22
C ASN A 246 -13.74 -28.05 -21.81
N PRO A 247 -14.48 -29.07 -21.34
CA PRO A 247 -15.08 -29.06 -20.00
C PRO A 247 -14.05 -29.16 -18.87
N SER A 248 -12.79 -29.53 -19.17
CA SER A 248 -11.71 -29.67 -18.18
C SER A 248 -11.30 -28.33 -17.58
N PHE A 249 -11.32 -27.24 -18.36
CA PHE A 249 -10.92 -25.92 -17.91
C PHE A 249 -11.73 -24.78 -18.55
N ALA A 250 -11.96 -23.71 -17.80
CA ALA A 250 -12.62 -22.50 -18.29
C ALA A 250 -11.79 -21.28 -17.89
N TYR A 251 -11.79 -20.24 -18.73
CA TYR A 251 -11.14 -18.96 -18.44
C TYR A 251 -12.18 -17.84 -18.29
N ARG A 252 -12.01 -16.98 -17.28
CA ARG A 252 -12.86 -15.80 -17.07
C ARG A 252 -12.01 -14.56 -16.78
N HIS A 253 -12.14 -13.55 -17.63
CA HIS A 253 -11.51 -12.24 -17.46
C HIS A 253 -12.50 -11.31 -16.77
N LEU A 254 -12.16 -10.79 -15.59
CA LEU A 254 -13.00 -9.90 -14.80
C LEU A 254 -12.32 -8.51 -14.72
N VAL A 255 -12.34 -7.85 -15.87
CA VAL A 255 -11.69 -6.55 -16.15
C VAL A 255 -12.72 -5.42 -16.07
N ARG A 256 -12.27 -4.18 -15.85
CA ARG A 256 -13.13 -2.98 -15.80
C ARG A 256 -14.03 -2.84 -17.03
N ASP A 257 -13.46 -3.00 -18.21
CA ASP A 257 -14.16 -2.85 -19.50
C ASP A 257 -14.56 -4.22 -20.09
N SER A 258 -15.14 -5.08 -19.26
CA SER A 258 -15.53 -6.45 -19.66
C SER A 258 -16.63 -6.46 -20.72
N SER A 259 -16.48 -7.33 -21.73
CA SER A 259 -17.53 -7.54 -22.74
C SER A 259 -18.76 -8.22 -22.13
N ASP A 260 -19.92 -8.13 -22.79
CA ASP A 260 -21.17 -8.67 -22.22
C ASP A 260 -21.08 -10.17 -21.89
N GLN A 261 -20.30 -10.95 -22.65
CA GLN A 261 -20.01 -12.35 -22.35
C GLN A 261 -19.24 -12.57 -21.03
N GLN A 262 -18.44 -11.60 -20.59
CA GLN A 262 -17.69 -11.67 -19.33
C GLN A 262 -18.57 -11.29 -18.13
N LYS A 263 -19.55 -10.39 -18.33
CA LYS A 263 -20.59 -10.07 -17.34
C LYS A 263 -21.42 -11.29 -16.94
N LEU A 264 -21.61 -12.24 -17.88
CA LEU A 264 -22.33 -13.50 -17.63
C LEU A 264 -21.73 -14.34 -16.49
N PHE A 265 -20.49 -14.09 -16.05
CA PHE A 265 -19.93 -14.76 -14.87
C PHE A 265 -20.81 -14.60 -13.61
N PHE A 266 -21.57 -13.50 -13.49
CA PHE A 266 -22.47 -13.25 -12.36
C PHE A 266 -23.90 -13.76 -12.59
N CYS A 267 -24.16 -14.47 -13.70
CA CYS A 267 -25.45 -15.07 -14.01
C CYS A 267 -25.52 -16.55 -13.58
N GLU A 268 -26.68 -16.96 -13.04
CA GLU A 268 -26.91 -18.30 -12.48
C GLU A 268 -26.63 -19.44 -13.48
N GLU A 269 -27.07 -19.29 -14.73
CA GLU A 269 -26.84 -20.26 -15.81
C GLU A 269 -25.35 -20.52 -16.07
N SER A 270 -24.52 -19.48 -16.01
CA SER A 270 -23.07 -19.62 -16.16
C SER A 270 -22.42 -20.23 -14.92
N GLN A 271 -22.96 -19.99 -13.72
CA GLN A 271 -22.48 -20.63 -12.50
C GLN A 271 -22.76 -22.14 -12.49
N VAL A 272 -23.92 -22.58 -12.99
CA VAL A 272 -24.21 -24.01 -13.20
C VAL A 272 -23.20 -24.67 -14.15
N LEU A 273 -22.85 -24.01 -15.26
CA LEU A 273 -21.83 -24.51 -16.19
C LEU A 273 -20.43 -24.56 -15.55
N LEU A 274 -20.02 -23.47 -14.89
CA LEU A 274 -18.71 -23.35 -14.23
C LEU A 274 -18.53 -24.33 -13.07
N ASN A 275 -19.61 -24.74 -12.40
CA ASN A 275 -19.56 -25.72 -11.32
C ASN A 275 -19.00 -27.08 -11.80
N ASN A 276 -19.32 -27.49 -13.04
CA ASN A 276 -18.87 -28.76 -13.62
C ASN A 276 -17.41 -28.73 -14.10
N THR A 277 -16.82 -27.55 -14.31
CA THR A 277 -15.44 -27.41 -14.76
C THR A 277 -14.44 -27.78 -13.66
N LEU A 278 -13.41 -28.57 -13.94
CA LEU A 278 -12.38 -28.90 -12.92
C LEU A 278 -11.46 -27.69 -12.62
N TRP A 279 -10.93 -27.04 -13.66
CA TRP A 279 -9.98 -25.92 -13.54
C TRP A 279 -10.59 -24.60 -14.02
N LEU A 280 -11.04 -23.75 -13.08
CA LEU A 280 -11.36 -22.36 -13.43
C LEU A 280 -10.09 -21.51 -13.36
N ILE A 281 -9.71 -20.85 -14.45
CA ILE A 281 -8.66 -19.84 -14.49
C ILE A 281 -9.33 -18.48 -14.53
N MET A 282 -8.94 -17.56 -13.64
CA MET A 282 -9.49 -16.21 -13.61
C MET A 282 -8.40 -15.15 -13.46
N LYS A 283 -8.48 -14.11 -14.29
CA LYS A 283 -7.70 -12.87 -14.14
C LYS A 283 -8.67 -11.74 -13.78
N ALA A 284 -8.47 -11.10 -12.64
CA ALA A 284 -9.40 -10.13 -12.08
C ALA A 284 -8.66 -8.89 -11.57
N GLU A 285 -9.22 -7.71 -11.86
CA GLU A 285 -8.53 -6.42 -11.63
C GLU A 285 -9.19 -5.55 -10.56
N SER A 286 -10.29 -5.99 -9.96
CA SER A 286 -11.06 -5.20 -8.99
C SER A 286 -11.76 -6.06 -7.93
N PHE A 287 -12.34 -5.40 -6.92
CA PHE A 287 -13.18 -6.04 -5.91
C PHE A 287 -14.55 -6.40 -6.50
N PHE A 288 -14.83 -7.70 -6.66
CA PHE A 288 -16.09 -8.18 -7.27
C PHE A 288 -17.05 -8.86 -6.28
N VAL A 289 -16.70 -8.93 -4.99
CA VAL A 289 -17.56 -9.48 -3.91
C VAL A 289 -19.00 -8.95 -3.95
N PRO A 290 -19.28 -7.63 -4.11
CA PRO A 290 -20.66 -7.15 -4.14
C PRO A 290 -21.51 -7.72 -5.27
N SER A 291 -20.89 -8.11 -6.40
CA SER A 291 -21.60 -8.75 -7.51
C SER A 291 -21.87 -10.25 -7.26
N LEU A 292 -21.15 -10.89 -6.32
CA LEU A 292 -21.46 -12.25 -5.87
C LEU A 292 -22.73 -12.31 -5.00
N PHE A 293 -23.10 -11.21 -4.32
CA PHE A 293 -24.38 -11.10 -3.60
C PHE A 293 -25.60 -10.99 -4.54
N SER A 294 -25.39 -10.74 -5.83
CA SER A 294 -26.45 -10.76 -6.86
C SER A 294 -26.75 -12.18 -7.37
N VAL A 295 -25.88 -13.16 -7.10
CA VAL A 295 -26.05 -14.56 -7.56
C VAL A 295 -26.97 -15.30 -6.59
N SER A 296 -28.09 -15.85 -7.08
CA SER A 296 -29.16 -16.35 -6.21
C SER A 296 -28.76 -17.59 -5.42
N SER A 297 -27.99 -18.50 -6.01
CA SER A 297 -27.47 -19.70 -5.33
C SER A 297 -26.47 -19.40 -4.21
N PHE A 298 -25.74 -18.28 -4.30
CA PHE A 298 -24.78 -17.88 -3.27
C PHE A 298 -25.41 -17.13 -2.09
N GLU A 299 -26.60 -16.53 -2.27
CA GLU A 299 -27.20 -15.62 -1.29
C GLU A 299 -27.40 -16.27 0.09
N GLN A 300 -27.81 -17.54 0.14
CA GLN A 300 -28.00 -18.27 1.40
C GLN A 300 -26.69 -18.61 2.11
N GLU A 301 -25.61 -18.91 1.38
CA GLU A 301 -24.31 -19.23 2.00
C GLU A 301 -23.62 -17.94 2.48
N LEU A 302 -23.67 -16.89 1.67
CA LEU A 302 -23.18 -15.55 2.02
C LEU A 302 -23.83 -15.02 3.31
N LYS A 303 -25.15 -15.18 3.48
CA LYS A 303 -25.88 -14.82 4.72
C LYS A 303 -25.42 -15.58 5.97
N LYS A 304 -24.94 -16.82 5.84
CA LYS A 304 -24.42 -17.61 6.97
C LYS A 304 -22.96 -17.25 7.30
N LEU A 305 -22.14 -17.06 6.27
CA LEU A 305 -20.73 -16.67 6.41
C LEU A 305 -20.63 -15.26 7.02
N PHE A 306 -21.40 -14.31 6.48
CA PHE A 306 -21.36 -12.89 6.84
C PHE A 306 -22.78 -12.38 7.19
N PRO A 307 -23.25 -12.60 8.44
CA PRO A 307 -24.52 -12.02 8.91
C PRO A 307 -24.53 -10.49 8.80
N GLU A 308 -23.40 -9.87 9.11
CA GLU A 308 -23.11 -8.47 8.80
C GLU A 308 -22.45 -8.38 7.42
N LYS A 309 -23.23 -8.02 6.39
CA LYS A 309 -22.76 -7.94 4.99
C LYS A 309 -21.60 -6.96 4.75
N GLU A 310 -21.29 -6.09 5.71
CA GLU A 310 -20.22 -5.09 5.64
C GLU A 310 -18.87 -5.58 6.24
N THR A 311 -18.70 -6.90 6.42
CA THR A 311 -17.54 -7.51 7.11
C THR A 311 -16.75 -8.53 6.25
N VAL A 312 -17.05 -8.61 4.96
CA VAL A 312 -16.56 -9.67 4.06
C VAL A 312 -15.06 -9.52 3.80
N PHE A 313 -14.62 -8.35 3.32
CA PHE A 313 -13.20 -8.11 3.13
C PHE A 313 -12.44 -7.99 4.47
N TYR A 314 -13.11 -7.55 5.54
CA TYR A 314 -12.54 -7.51 6.88
C TYR A 314 -12.06 -8.90 7.32
N PHE A 315 -12.94 -9.90 7.39
CA PHE A 315 -12.55 -11.24 7.85
C PHE A 315 -11.66 -11.98 6.83
N LEU A 316 -11.95 -11.89 5.53
CA LEU A 316 -11.16 -12.60 4.51
C LEU A 316 -9.76 -11.98 4.33
N GLY A 317 -9.67 -10.66 4.34
CA GLY A 317 -8.39 -9.94 4.23
C GLY A 317 -7.48 -10.21 5.43
N GLN A 318 -8.04 -10.27 6.65
CA GLN A 318 -7.26 -10.65 7.84
C GLN A 318 -6.86 -12.13 7.89
N HIS A 319 -7.57 -13.02 7.19
CA HIS A 319 -7.20 -14.44 7.08
C HIS A 319 -6.10 -14.71 6.05
N LEU A 320 -6.11 -13.97 4.93
CA LEU A 320 -5.17 -14.16 3.83
C LEU A 320 -3.88 -13.35 4.02
N PHE A 321 -3.99 -12.06 4.36
CA PHE A 321 -2.92 -11.10 4.13
C PHE A 321 -2.06 -10.85 5.37
N HIS A 322 -1.18 -11.80 5.64
CA HIS A 322 -0.14 -11.66 6.67
C HIS A 322 1.19 -11.19 6.04
N PRO A 323 1.71 -10.00 6.39
CA PRO A 323 3.01 -9.53 5.91
C PRO A 323 4.16 -10.49 6.24
N THR A 324 5.06 -10.74 5.30
CA THR A 324 6.33 -11.46 5.58
C THR A 324 7.13 -10.73 6.67
N ASN A 325 8.00 -11.44 7.40
CA ASN A 325 8.83 -10.84 8.46
C ASN A 325 9.63 -9.61 8.01
N VAL A 326 10.02 -9.54 6.73
CA VAL A 326 10.71 -8.38 6.14
C VAL A 326 9.82 -7.13 6.14
N VAL A 327 8.56 -7.26 5.70
CA VAL A 327 7.58 -6.17 5.69
C VAL A 327 7.07 -5.89 7.11
N TRP A 328 6.85 -6.93 7.92
CA TRP A 328 6.47 -6.81 9.32
C TRP A 328 7.50 -6.00 10.12
N GLY A 329 8.79 -6.22 9.87
CA GLY A 329 9.86 -5.40 10.44
C GLY A 329 9.78 -3.92 10.07
N LEU A 330 9.32 -3.57 8.86
CA LEU A 330 9.11 -2.16 8.46
C LEU A 330 7.92 -1.54 9.23
N ILE A 331 6.77 -2.24 9.21
CA ILE A 331 5.53 -1.83 9.90
C ILE A 331 5.78 -1.62 11.39
N THR A 332 6.30 -2.63 12.07
CA THR A 332 6.46 -2.64 13.53
C THR A 332 7.46 -1.62 14.03
N ARG A 333 8.60 -1.43 13.33
CA ARG A 333 9.57 -0.38 13.68
C ARG A 333 8.97 1.01 13.51
N TYR A 334 8.27 1.26 12.40
CA TYR A 334 7.68 2.57 12.15
C TYR A 334 6.56 2.89 13.14
N TYR A 335 5.66 1.95 13.39
CA TYR A 335 4.58 2.11 14.36
C TYR A 335 5.14 2.37 15.77
N ARG A 336 6.09 1.55 16.25
CA ARG A 336 6.71 1.70 17.58
C ARG A 336 7.43 3.05 17.74
N ALA A 337 8.08 3.55 16.69
CA ALA A 337 8.86 4.80 16.76
C ALA A 337 8.00 6.08 16.65
N TYR A 338 6.91 6.07 15.87
CA TYR A 338 6.19 7.30 15.48
C TYR A 338 4.71 7.34 15.87
N LEU A 339 4.04 6.19 16.06
CA LEU A 339 2.58 6.11 16.19
C LEU A 339 2.11 5.46 17.51
N ALA A 340 2.93 4.62 18.15
CA ALA A 340 2.51 3.80 19.28
C ALA A 340 2.12 4.62 20.51
N THR A 341 2.85 5.69 20.82
CA THR A 341 2.69 6.51 22.03
C THR A 341 1.54 7.50 22.00
N ALA A 342 0.89 7.71 20.85
CA ALA A 342 -0.19 8.69 20.72
C ALA A 342 -1.53 8.21 21.30
N ASP A 343 -2.29 9.13 21.91
CA ASP A 343 -3.66 8.88 22.39
C ASP A 343 -4.64 8.64 21.23
N GLN A 344 -4.39 9.27 20.08
CA GLN A 344 -5.15 9.07 18.84
C GLN A 344 -4.24 9.03 17.60
N ARG A 345 -4.56 8.15 16.65
CA ARG A 345 -3.85 7.97 15.38
C ARG A 345 -4.77 8.35 14.22
N VAL A 346 -4.35 9.31 13.41
CA VAL A 346 -5.12 9.83 12.26
C VAL A 346 -4.39 9.47 10.98
N GLY A 347 -4.90 8.51 10.23
CA GLY A 347 -4.42 8.20 8.89
C GLY A 347 -4.99 9.17 7.87
N ILE A 348 -4.15 9.69 6.98
CA ILE A 348 -4.57 10.54 5.86
C ILE A 348 -3.93 9.99 4.59
N HIS A 349 -4.74 9.55 3.63
CA HIS A 349 -4.26 9.16 2.31
C HIS A 349 -4.64 10.19 1.25
N ILE A 350 -3.62 10.76 0.60
CA ILE A 350 -3.75 11.82 -0.40
C ILE A 350 -3.30 11.24 -1.74
N GLY A 351 -4.28 10.75 -2.51
CA GLY A 351 -4.09 10.08 -3.80
C GLY A 351 -4.02 11.02 -5.01
N VAL A 352 -3.91 12.32 -4.77
CA VAL A 352 -3.78 13.37 -5.81
C VAL A 352 -2.32 13.81 -5.87
N SER A 353 -1.79 13.98 -7.08
CA SER A 353 -0.44 14.53 -7.29
C SER A 353 -0.45 16.05 -7.12
N ASP A 354 0.69 16.60 -6.72
CA ASP A 354 0.89 18.04 -6.57
C ASP A 354 1.00 18.71 -7.96
N THR A 355 -0.14 19.14 -8.50
CA THR A 355 -0.28 19.73 -9.84
C THR A 355 -0.78 21.17 -9.80
N GLY A 356 -0.13 22.00 -8.97
CA GLY A 356 -0.32 23.46 -8.95
C GLY A 356 -0.75 23.99 -7.59
N ASN A 357 -0.08 25.07 -7.16
CA ASN A 357 -0.16 25.63 -5.80
C ASN A 357 -1.59 25.83 -5.29
N ASP A 358 -2.49 26.36 -6.12
CA ASP A 358 -3.85 26.72 -5.69
C ASP A 358 -4.68 25.47 -5.36
N GLN A 359 -4.63 24.44 -6.21
CA GLN A 359 -5.29 23.15 -5.98
C GLN A 359 -4.67 22.39 -4.82
N PHE A 360 -3.34 22.46 -4.69
CA PHE A 360 -2.60 21.90 -3.56
C PHE A 360 -3.06 22.51 -2.22
N GLN A 361 -3.07 23.84 -2.12
CA GLN A 361 -3.46 24.55 -0.90
C GLN A 361 -4.96 24.40 -0.60
N GLN A 362 -5.83 24.41 -1.62
CA GLN A 362 -7.25 24.09 -1.44
C GLN A 362 -7.43 22.71 -0.79
N LEU A 363 -6.75 21.69 -1.31
CA LEU A 363 -6.87 20.32 -0.77
C LEU A 363 -6.34 20.19 0.67
N VAL A 364 -5.25 20.89 1.02
CA VAL A 364 -4.76 20.97 2.41
C VAL A 364 -5.83 21.61 3.32
N ASN A 365 -6.45 22.71 2.88
CA ASN A 365 -7.49 23.38 3.65
C ASN A 365 -8.77 22.52 3.80
N GLU A 366 -9.16 21.75 2.79
CA GLU A 366 -10.29 20.81 2.86
C GLU A 366 -10.02 19.65 3.84
N ILE A 367 -8.79 19.11 3.87
CA ILE A 367 -8.37 18.11 4.86
C ILE A 367 -8.48 18.66 6.29
N LEU A 368 -7.95 19.86 6.53
CA LEU A 368 -7.96 20.48 7.85
C LEU A 368 -9.38 20.86 8.29
N ALA A 369 -10.20 21.43 7.39
CA ALA A 369 -11.58 21.78 7.68
C ALA A 369 -12.44 20.55 8.02
N CYS A 370 -12.25 19.42 7.30
CA CYS A 370 -12.85 18.13 7.64
C CYS A 370 -12.42 17.66 9.05
N GLY A 371 -11.13 17.77 9.36
CA GLY A 371 -10.58 17.34 10.66
C GLY A 371 -11.02 18.17 11.86
N ILE A 372 -11.14 19.49 11.68
CA ILE A 372 -11.63 20.42 12.70
C ILE A 372 -13.13 20.20 12.93
N ARG A 373 -13.94 20.12 11.85
CA ARG A 373 -15.40 19.90 11.91
C ARG A 373 -15.81 18.57 12.54
N HIS A 374 -14.91 17.58 12.56
CA HIS A 374 -15.13 16.26 13.16
C HIS A 374 -14.12 15.93 14.27
N GLU A 375 -13.52 16.95 14.89
CA GLU A 375 -12.71 16.94 16.14
C GLU A 375 -11.44 16.06 16.13
N PHE A 376 -11.16 15.33 15.04
CA PHE A 376 -9.98 14.47 14.92
C PHE A 376 -8.69 15.24 14.57
N LEU A 377 -8.78 16.52 14.17
CA LEU A 377 -7.67 17.47 14.15
C LEU A 377 -8.10 18.78 14.85
N PRO A 378 -7.25 19.44 15.66
CA PRO A 378 -7.59 20.71 16.28
C PRO A 378 -7.36 21.90 15.37
N GLU A 379 -8.06 23.00 15.67
CA GLU A 379 -7.80 24.33 15.13
C GLU A 379 -6.50 24.92 15.71
N VAL A 380 -5.87 25.85 14.97
CA VAL A 380 -4.60 26.50 15.34
C VAL A 380 -4.73 28.02 15.45
N GLU A 381 -4.10 28.60 16.46
CA GLU A 381 -4.11 30.04 16.74
C GLU A 381 -3.06 30.77 15.90
N GLN A 382 -3.50 31.39 14.80
CA GLN A 382 -2.64 32.11 13.85
C GLN A 382 -1.96 33.34 14.47
N GLN A 383 -2.52 33.93 15.54
CA GLN A 383 -1.90 35.04 16.26
C GLN A 383 -0.72 34.60 17.15
N ARG A 384 -0.44 33.28 17.23
CA ARG A 384 0.65 32.67 18.03
C ARG A 384 0.61 33.00 19.53
N ASN A 385 -0.54 33.44 20.03
CA ASN A 385 -0.80 33.55 21.45
C ASN A 385 -0.76 32.14 22.05
N LEU A 386 0.18 31.88 22.97
CA LEU A 386 0.20 30.62 23.72
C LEU A 386 -1.10 30.51 24.54
N PRO A 387 -1.87 29.41 24.43
CA PRO A 387 -3.06 29.23 25.24
C PRO A 387 -2.68 29.24 26.73
N SER A 388 -3.55 29.82 27.56
CA SER A 388 -3.35 29.88 29.01
C SER A 388 -3.02 28.49 29.58
N SER A 389 -2.11 28.42 30.54
CA SER A 389 -1.66 27.17 31.18
C SER A 389 -2.78 26.38 31.91
N GLN A 390 -3.98 26.95 31.95
CA GLN A 390 -5.21 26.34 32.44
C GLN A 390 -5.96 25.48 31.39
N VAL A 391 -5.59 25.56 30.09
CA VAL A 391 -6.25 24.87 28.96
C VAL A 391 -5.46 23.63 28.49
N LEU A 392 -4.73 22.96 29.39
CA LEU A 392 -3.82 21.86 29.05
C LEU A 392 -4.53 20.49 28.87
N ASN A 393 -5.31 20.34 27.79
CA ASN A 393 -5.72 19.02 27.29
C ASN A 393 -4.50 18.34 26.61
N ARG A 394 -3.62 17.74 27.42
CA ARG A 394 -2.34 17.13 26.99
C ARG A 394 -2.45 15.89 26.10
N LYS A 395 -3.61 15.62 25.48
CA LYS A 395 -3.78 14.53 24.53
C LYS A 395 -2.87 14.73 23.31
N SER A 396 -2.33 13.63 22.83
CA SER A 396 -1.43 13.56 21.70
C SER A 396 -2.09 12.88 20.50
N LYS A 397 -1.98 13.50 19.31
CA LYS A 397 -2.46 12.92 18.05
C LYS A 397 -1.29 12.71 17.11
N ALA A 398 -1.14 11.50 16.59
CA ALA A 398 -0.16 11.16 15.55
C ALA A 398 -0.86 11.08 14.19
N VAL A 399 -0.50 11.98 13.28
CA VAL A 399 -1.04 12.07 11.92
C VAL A 399 -0.11 11.35 10.96
N PHE A 400 -0.57 10.26 10.35
CA PHE A 400 0.19 9.48 9.37
C PHE A 400 -0.24 9.82 7.94
N ILE A 401 0.67 10.37 7.14
CA ILE A 401 0.37 10.84 5.77
C ILE A 401 0.96 9.90 4.72
N SER A 402 0.08 9.17 4.02
CA SER A 402 0.41 8.42 2.81
C SER A 402 0.07 9.26 1.58
N SER A 403 1.05 9.49 0.69
CA SER A 403 0.86 10.23 -0.56
C SER A 403 2.07 10.06 -1.49
N SER A 404 1.86 10.19 -2.79
CA SER A 404 2.94 10.31 -3.78
C SER A 404 3.77 11.57 -3.57
N SER A 405 3.14 12.75 -3.40
CA SER A 405 3.86 14.02 -3.18
C SER A 405 4.40 14.14 -1.75
N PRO A 406 5.64 14.62 -1.53
CA PRO A 406 6.10 15.02 -0.21
C PRO A 406 5.42 16.31 0.28
N GLY A 407 4.95 17.19 -0.62
CA GLY A 407 4.48 18.54 -0.28
C GLY A 407 3.37 18.55 0.77
N TYR A 408 2.36 17.69 0.64
CA TYR A 408 1.22 17.66 1.57
C TYR A 408 1.65 17.33 3.02
N PHE A 409 2.67 16.48 3.18
CA PHE A 409 3.23 16.17 4.49
C PHE A 409 3.91 17.40 5.09
N GLU A 410 4.77 18.08 4.33
CA GLU A 410 5.47 19.28 4.82
C GLU A 410 4.49 20.42 5.13
N SER A 411 3.45 20.62 4.31
CA SER A 411 2.45 21.67 4.53
C SER A 411 1.64 21.44 5.81
N ILE A 412 1.13 20.21 6.02
CA ILE A 412 0.37 19.88 7.25
C ILE A 412 1.28 19.85 8.48
N ARG A 413 2.54 19.38 8.34
CA ARG A 413 3.55 19.41 9.41
C ARG A 413 3.90 20.84 9.83
N ASN A 414 4.12 21.74 8.87
CA ASN A 414 4.46 23.13 9.17
C ASN A 414 3.31 23.88 9.85
N ILE A 415 2.05 23.67 9.42
CA ILE A 415 0.88 24.32 10.04
C ILE A 415 0.79 24.03 11.55
N TYR A 416 0.99 22.79 11.97
CA TYR A 416 0.99 22.39 13.40
C TYR A 416 2.32 22.63 14.13
N TRP A 417 3.41 22.93 13.41
CA TRP A 417 4.71 23.28 13.99
C TRP A 417 4.85 24.79 14.26
N GLU A 418 4.28 25.63 13.39
CA GLU A 418 4.41 27.09 13.43
C GLU A 418 3.32 27.82 14.22
N ASN A 419 2.24 27.10 14.61
CA ASN A 419 1.07 27.68 15.26
C ASN A 419 0.59 26.75 16.40
N PRO A 420 0.35 27.27 17.62
CA PRO A 420 -0.16 26.46 18.72
C PRO A 420 -1.63 26.05 18.49
N THR A 421 -2.01 24.89 19.03
CA THR A 421 -3.39 24.38 18.95
C THR A 421 -4.30 25.09 19.95
N VAL A 422 -5.51 25.46 19.52
CA VAL A 422 -6.51 26.13 20.38
C VAL A 422 -6.91 25.25 21.57
N THR A 423 -6.91 23.93 21.38
CA THR A 423 -7.23 22.92 22.40
C THR A 423 -6.06 22.57 23.32
N GLY A 424 -4.83 23.01 23.03
CA GLY A 424 -3.61 22.56 23.74
C GLY A 424 -3.18 21.12 23.45
N GLU A 425 -3.81 20.45 22.49
CA GLU A 425 -3.45 19.08 22.06
C GLU A 425 -2.13 19.05 21.28
N ILE A 426 -1.33 18.02 21.51
CA ILE A 426 0.00 17.85 20.89
C ILE A 426 -0.16 17.09 19.58
N ILE A 427 0.12 17.75 18.46
CA ILE A 427 0.02 17.14 17.12
C ILE A 427 1.43 16.80 16.60
N SER A 428 1.62 15.55 16.20
CA SER A 428 2.84 15.10 15.52
C SER A 428 2.47 14.54 14.14
N VAL A 429 3.19 14.96 13.10
CA VAL A 429 2.87 14.62 11.71
C VAL A 429 4.02 13.81 11.12
N HIS A 430 3.70 12.65 10.52
CA HIS A 430 4.66 11.62 10.12
C HIS A 430 4.40 11.09 8.70
N LYS A 431 5.46 10.87 7.93
CA LYS A 431 5.45 10.22 6.61
C LYS A 431 6.64 9.26 6.45
N PRO A 432 6.52 8.12 5.75
CA PRO A 432 7.67 7.27 5.45
C PRO A 432 8.63 7.92 4.44
N SER A 433 9.93 7.90 4.76
CA SER A 433 10.97 8.54 3.94
C SER A 433 10.99 8.01 2.49
N GLN A 434 11.18 8.92 1.53
CA GLN A 434 11.16 8.64 0.10
C GLN A 434 12.54 8.38 -0.53
N LYS A 435 13.61 8.18 0.25
CA LYS A 435 14.98 8.02 -0.29
C LYS A 435 15.08 6.96 -1.40
N GLU A 436 15.58 7.38 -2.56
CA GLU A 436 15.77 6.54 -3.74
C GLU A 436 16.93 5.53 -3.57
N TYR A 437 16.60 4.33 -3.12
CA TYR A 437 17.55 3.21 -3.16
C TYR A 437 17.56 2.58 -4.57
N GLN A 438 18.45 3.12 -5.42
CA GLN A 438 18.58 2.73 -6.82
C GLN A 438 18.80 1.21 -7.02
N LYS A 439 18.33 0.71 -8.17
CA LYS A 439 18.43 -0.68 -8.67
C LYS A 439 17.60 -1.78 -7.99
N THR A 440 17.06 -1.61 -6.77
CA THR A 440 16.20 -2.63 -6.12
C THR A 440 14.71 -2.27 -6.17
N GLN A 441 14.30 -1.50 -7.18
CA GLN A 441 13.09 -0.66 -7.15
C GLN A 441 11.77 -1.44 -6.96
N ARG A 442 11.38 -2.33 -7.89
CA ARG A 442 10.08 -3.04 -7.85
C ARG A 442 9.82 -3.78 -6.52
N LYS A 443 10.75 -4.65 -6.11
CA LYS A 443 10.63 -5.41 -4.85
C LYS A 443 10.54 -4.53 -3.60
N MET A 444 11.00 -3.28 -3.66
CA MET A 444 10.86 -2.32 -2.56
C MET A 444 9.58 -1.49 -2.67
N GLU A 445 9.08 -1.21 -3.87
CA GLU A 445 7.77 -0.56 -4.12
C GLU A 445 6.62 -1.39 -3.54
N GLY A 446 6.56 -2.70 -3.83
CA GLY A 446 5.54 -3.59 -3.26
C GLY A 446 5.60 -3.65 -1.72
N ARG A 447 6.81 -3.80 -1.14
CA ARG A 447 7.01 -3.86 0.32
C ARG A 447 6.66 -2.54 1.00
N ARG A 448 6.94 -1.41 0.35
CA ARG A 448 6.56 -0.06 0.81
C ARG A 448 5.04 0.12 0.76
N ALA A 449 4.40 -0.19 -0.35
CA ALA A 449 2.94 -0.09 -0.49
C ALA A 449 2.24 -0.92 0.60
N TRP A 450 2.70 -2.15 0.83
CA TRP A 450 2.15 -3.01 1.89
C TRP A 450 2.35 -2.41 3.30
N THR A 451 3.51 -1.78 3.54
CA THR A 451 3.79 -1.06 4.79
C THR A 451 2.86 0.14 4.99
N GLU A 452 2.65 0.97 3.96
CA GLU A 452 1.76 2.15 4.05
C GLU A 452 0.29 1.74 4.24
N ILE A 453 -0.18 0.71 3.53
CA ILE A 453 -1.53 0.13 3.72
C ILE A 453 -1.74 -0.34 5.16
N TYR A 454 -0.78 -1.10 5.70
CA TYR A 454 -0.93 -1.66 7.06
C TYR A 454 -0.89 -0.56 8.12
N LEU A 455 -0.01 0.45 7.98
CA LEU A 455 0.04 1.59 8.90
C LEU A 455 -1.26 2.42 8.87
N LEU A 456 -1.85 2.65 7.68
CA LEU A 456 -3.18 3.25 7.57
C LEU A 456 -4.25 2.40 8.28
N SER A 457 -4.22 1.07 8.14
CA SER A 457 -5.15 0.15 8.84
C SER A 457 -5.03 0.14 10.37
N CYS A 458 -3.95 0.68 10.93
CA CYS A 458 -3.73 0.81 12.38
C CYS A 458 -4.11 2.22 12.91
N SER A 459 -4.83 3.01 12.11
CA SER A 459 -5.33 4.33 12.49
C SER A 459 -6.66 4.25 13.23
N ASP A 460 -6.93 5.21 14.10
CA ASP A 460 -8.20 5.34 14.84
C ASP A 460 -9.26 6.09 14.01
N VAL A 461 -8.80 7.01 13.16
CA VAL A 461 -9.57 7.74 12.17
C VAL A 461 -8.80 7.71 10.86
N LEU A 462 -9.50 7.56 9.74
CA LEU A 462 -8.90 7.52 8.40
C LEU A 462 -9.59 8.53 7.48
N VAL A 463 -8.82 9.40 6.84
CA VAL A 463 -9.26 10.43 5.89
C VAL A 463 -8.71 10.10 4.51
N VAL A 464 -9.52 10.26 3.47
CA VAL A 464 -9.19 9.83 2.11
C VAL A 464 -9.60 10.91 1.10
N THR A 465 -8.66 11.35 0.26
CA THR A 465 -8.93 12.43 -0.71
C THR A 465 -9.45 11.94 -2.06
N SER A 466 -9.46 10.62 -2.31
CA SER A 466 -9.99 10.03 -3.53
C SER A 466 -10.74 8.72 -3.23
N PRO A 467 -12.01 8.56 -3.68
CA PRO A 467 -12.85 7.41 -3.34
C PRO A 467 -12.59 6.16 -4.21
N TRP A 468 -11.46 6.12 -4.93
CA TRP A 468 -11.11 5.06 -5.90
C TRP A 468 -9.69 4.50 -5.71
N SER A 469 -9.03 4.84 -4.60
CA SER A 469 -7.71 4.30 -4.26
C SER A 469 -7.85 2.89 -3.68
N SER A 470 -7.46 1.88 -4.44
CA SER A 470 -7.41 0.47 -4.03
C SER A 470 -6.55 0.23 -2.77
N VAL A 471 -5.48 1.00 -2.64
CA VAL A 471 -4.58 1.06 -1.47
C VAL A 471 -5.35 1.46 -0.21
N VAL A 472 -6.24 2.45 -0.34
CA VAL A 472 -7.14 2.88 0.74
C VAL A 472 -8.20 1.84 1.04
N ASP A 473 -8.81 1.26 0.01
CA ASP A 473 -9.85 0.23 0.15
C ASP A 473 -9.36 -0.98 0.95
N VAL A 474 -8.14 -1.45 0.68
CA VAL A 474 -7.49 -2.48 1.51
C VAL A 474 -7.22 -1.98 2.93
N ALA A 475 -6.75 -0.75 3.11
CA ALA A 475 -6.39 -0.23 4.42
C ALA A 475 -7.60 -0.06 5.37
N HIS A 476 -8.71 0.51 4.88
CA HIS A 476 -9.91 0.72 5.69
C HIS A 476 -10.64 -0.61 5.96
N GLY A 477 -10.72 -1.47 4.95
CA GLY A 477 -11.29 -2.82 5.09
C GLY A 477 -10.49 -3.74 6.02
N LEU A 478 -9.16 -3.69 6.03
CA LEU A 478 -8.34 -4.46 6.98
C LEU A 478 -8.43 -3.93 8.42
N GLY A 479 -8.53 -2.61 8.58
CA GLY A 479 -8.60 -1.94 9.88
C GLY A 479 -9.98 -1.97 10.53
N GLY A 480 -11.04 -2.24 9.76
CA GLY A 480 -12.42 -2.15 10.22
C GLY A 480 -12.93 -0.70 10.30
N LEU A 481 -12.39 0.17 9.46
CA LEU A 481 -12.58 1.62 9.54
C LEU A 481 -13.63 2.07 8.51
N LYS A 482 -14.57 2.92 8.93
CA LYS A 482 -15.46 3.66 8.01
C LYS A 482 -14.86 5.06 7.77
N PRO A 483 -14.12 5.29 6.67
CA PRO A 483 -13.30 6.49 6.48
C PRO A 483 -14.13 7.76 6.26
N TRP A 484 -13.48 8.91 6.43
CA TRP A 484 -13.96 10.21 5.97
C TRP A 484 -13.45 10.47 4.56
N ILE A 485 -14.36 10.56 3.60
CA ILE A 485 -14.08 10.82 2.19
C ILE A 485 -14.24 12.32 1.95
N LEU A 486 -13.23 13.00 1.41
CA LEU A 486 -13.40 14.41 1.02
C LEU A 486 -14.45 14.55 -0.08
N ASN A 487 -15.28 15.57 0.02
CA ASN A 487 -16.30 15.86 -0.99
C ASN A 487 -15.64 16.54 -2.18
N LYS A 488 -15.60 15.85 -3.33
CA LYS A 488 -15.28 16.52 -4.61
C LYS A 488 -16.29 17.64 -4.83
N VAL A 489 -15.81 18.86 -5.07
CA VAL A 489 -16.66 20.07 -5.15
C VAL A 489 -17.45 20.11 -6.46
N GLU A 490 -18.48 19.27 -6.55
CA GLU A 490 -19.46 19.24 -7.63
C GLU A 490 -20.77 19.88 -7.18
N ASN A 491 -20.92 21.18 -7.44
CA ASN A 491 -22.19 21.93 -7.41
C ASN A 491 -23.04 21.83 -6.12
N GLY A 492 -22.40 22.08 -4.97
CA GLY A 492 -22.96 22.99 -3.95
C GLY A 492 -24.35 22.70 -3.36
N THR A 493 -24.73 21.44 -3.19
CA THR A 493 -26.08 21.05 -2.70
C THR A 493 -26.09 20.08 -1.51
N GLY A 494 -24.92 19.70 -0.97
CA GLY A 494 -24.79 18.88 0.25
C GLY A 494 -24.72 19.70 1.54
N HIS A 495 -25.24 19.16 2.66
CA HIS A 495 -25.20 19.79 3.99
C HIS A 495 -23.83 19.71 4.70
N ASP A 496 -22.88 18.95 4.15
CA ASP A 496 -21.48 18.99 4.54
C ASP A 496 -20.63 19.34 3.33
N HIS A 497 -19.79 20.37 3.46
CA HIS A 497 -19.02 20.90 2.32
C HIS A 497 -17.63 20.29 2.20
N TYR A 498 -17.07 19.74 3.28
CA TYR A 498 -15.66 19.30 3.30
C TYR A 498 -15.52 17.79 3.11
N CYS A 499 -16.29 17.00 3.83
CA CYS A 499 -16.20 15.54 3.76
C CYS A 499 -17.49 14.84 4.18
N MET A 500 -17.57 13.55 3.87
CA MET A 500 -18.65 12.67 4.28
C MET A 500 -18.09 11.36 4.81
N ARG A 501 -18.74 10.79 5.84
CA ARG A 501 -18.35 9.46 6.33
C ARG A 501 -18.85 8.37 5.38
N ALA A 502 -17.99 7.41 5.06
CA ALA A 502 -18.36 6.24 4.27
C ALA A 502 -19.48 5.45 4.96
N ARG A 503 -20.42 4.91 4.16
CA ARG A 503 -21.53 4.09 4.65
C ARG A 503 -21.04 2.78 5.28
N SER A 504 -20.01 2.19 4.69
CA SER A 504 -19.44 0.88 4.99
C SER A 504 -17.92 0.96 5.14
N MET A 505 -17.31 -0.14 5.59
CA MET A 505 -15.87 -0.43 5.52
C MET A 505 -15.54 -1.47 4.44
N GLU A 506 -16.53 -1.91 3.66
CA GLU A 506 -16.30 -2.74 2.48
C GLU A 506 -15.64 -1.92 1.36
N PRO A 507 -14.63 -2.46 0.68
CA PRO A 507 -14.05 -1.88 -0.53
C PRO A 507 -15.07 -1.56 -1.63
N CYS A 508 -14.78 -0.55 -2.44
CA CYS A 508 -15.66 -0.15 -3.54
C CYS A 508 -15.52 -1.10 -4.73
N SER A 509 -16.62 -1.74 -5.15
CA SER A 509 -16.65 -2.43 -6.45
C SER A 509 -16.73 -1.40 -7.56
N GLN A 510 -15.58 -1.09 -8.17
CA GLN A 510 -15.47 -0.04 -9.19
C GLN A 510 -16.25 -0.34 -10.48
N THR A 511 -16.73 -1.58 -10.65
CA THR A 511 -17.69 -1.98 -11.68
C THR A 511 -18.78 -2.88 -11.06
N PRO A 512 -19.90 -2.31 -10.60
CA PRO A 512 -21.05 -3.10 -10.16
C PRO A 512 -21.68 -3.82 -11.36
N TRP A 513 -21.64 -5.15 -11.38
CA TRP A 513 -22.20 -5.93 -12.47
C TRP A 513 -23.67 -6.27 -12.19
N SER A 514 -24.59 -5.50 -12.78
CA SER A 514 -26.02 -5.79 -12.79
C SER A 514 -26.47 -6.20 -14.18
N HIS A 515 -26.76 -7.49 -14.38
CA HIS A 515 -27.66 -7.93 -15.44
C HIS A 515 -29.08 -8.00 -14.87
N GLY A 516 -30.05 -7.44 -15.62
CA GLY A 516 -31.48 -7.56 -15.34
C GLY A 516 -32.14 -8.58 -16.25
#